data_AF-A0A0G4MJX5-F1
#
_entry.id   AF-A0A0G4MJX5-F1
#
_cell.length_a   1.000
_cell.length_b   1.000
_cell.length_c   1.000
_cell.angle_alpha   90.00
_cell.angle_beta   90.00
_cell.angle_gamma   90.00
#
_symmetry.space_group_name_H-M   'P 1'
#
loop_
_entity.id
_entity.type
_entity.pdbx_description
1 polymer ?
#
loop_
_entity_poly.entity_id
_entity_poly.type
_entity_poly.pdbx_seq_one_letter_code
_entity_poly.pdbx_strand_id
1 'polypeptide(L)'
;MLDKVLGKTSLKASLATPDPSLESPSRPVSEDDPLGKAKVHSFGGPRTVELTRTSGGAVAWQSPFAWLACLNEEDGLAFAILQDVGGGRDLGVFWQDSDVTARADDWETLVRDHPQYKIFRLRVVAVLEDRVASQLERMQTMEVDPRDAPLGESHIIHTGCLDAATTLREQEASVLQAAARALEAERGDLLADDSVLAYLGSMEISQNEQVEETASNDSDDFS
;
A
#
# COMPACT_ATOMS: atom_id res chain seq x y z
N MET A 1 -3.59 -9.78 40.39
CA MET A 1 -3.34 -10.19 39.00
C MET A 1 -4.55 -9.81 38.16
N LEU A 2 -4.67 -8.54 37.81
CA LEU A 2 -5.76 -7.98 37.01
C LEU A 2 -5.11 -7.17 35.90
N ASP A 3 -4.81 -7.83 34.79
CA ASP A 3 -4.42 -7.21 33.52
C ASP A 3 -4.83 -8.18 32.40
N LYS A 4 -6.08 -8.08 31.98
CA LYS A 4 -6.57 -8.65 30.72
C LYS A 4 -7.83 -7.87 30.34
N VAL A 5 -7.95 -7.59 29.05
CA VAL A 5 -9.02 -6.83 28.37
C VAL A 5 -8.78 -5.31 28.27
N LEU A 6 -7.63 -4.93 27.71
CA LEU A 6 -7.54 -3.72 26.88
C LEU A 6 -7.75 -4.17 25.43
N GLY A 7 -8.96 -3.90 24.90
CA GLY A 7 -9.38 -4.27 23.56
C GLY A 7 -8.53 -3.56 22.51
N LYS A 8 -7.68 -4.33 21.82
CA LYS A 8 -6.99 -3.93 20.59
C LYS A 8 -7.88 -4.40 19.43
N THR A 9 -8.42 -3.47 18.64
CA THR A 9 -9.15 -3.81 17.42
C THR A 9 -8.19 -3.75 16.25
N SER A 10 -8.03 -4.86 15.53
CA SER A 10 -7.15 -5.00 14.38
C SER A 10 -7.96 -5.39 13.16
N LEU A 11 -7.80 -4.64 12.07
CA LEU A 11 -8.36 -4.96 10.77
C LEU A 11 -7.26 -5.36 9.80
N LYS A 12 -7.52 -6.37 8.98
CA LYS A 12 -6.63 -6.78 7.89
C LYS A 12 -7.34 -6.60 6.56
N ALA A 13 -6.80 -5.76 5.69
CA ALA A 13 -7.27 -5.58 4.33
C ALA A 13 -6.28 -6.21 3.34
N SER A 14 -6.77 -6.99 2.37
CA SER A 14 -5.94 -7.56 1.30
C SER A 14 -5.56 -6.48 0.29
N LEU A 15 -4.30 -6.45 -0.10
CA LEU A 15 -3.74 -5.57 -1.13
C LEU A 15 -3.69 -6.24 -2.50
N ALA A 16 -3.87 -7.57 -2.63
CA ALA A 16 -3.48 -8.26 -3.86
C ALA A 16 -4.25 -9.55 -4.16
N THR A 17 -5.58 -9.53 -3.99
CA THR A 17 -6.46 -10.57 -4.50
C THR A 17 -7.25 -10.03 -5.69
N PRO A 18 -7.01 -10.51 -6.92
CA PRO A 18 -8.06 -10.53 -7.92
C PRO A 18 -9.08 -11.59 -7.49
N ASP A 19 -10.29 -11.17 -7.14
CA ASP A 19 -11.44 -12.06 -7.14
C ASP A 19 -11.72 -12.43 -8.62
N PRO A 20 -11.83 -13.71 -9.00
CA PRO A 20 -12.16 -14.08 -10.39
C PRO A 20 -13.58 -13.66 -10.81
N SER A 21 -14.35 -13.04 -9.91
CA SER A 21 -15.68 -12.52 -10.17
C SER A 21 -15.72 -11.04 -9.76
N LEU A 22 -15.98 -10.15 -10.71
CA LEU A 22 -16.10 -8.69 -10.60
C LEU A 22 -14.79 -7.90 -10.65
N GLU A 23 -14.60 -7.28 -11.82
CA GLU A 23 -13.60 -6.26 -12.10
C GLU A 23 -13.72 -5.08 -11.13
N SER A 24 -12.71 -4.90 -10.27
CA SER A 24 -12.41 -3.65 -9.59
C SER A 24 -10.92 -3.64 -9.28
N PRO A 25 -10.09 -2.87 -10.01
CA PRO A 25 -8.63 -2.97 -9.88
C PRO A 25 -8.18 -2.18 -8.65
N SER A 26 -8.13 -2.82 -7.49
CA SER A 26 -7.33 -2.29 -6.37
C SER A 26 -5.89 -2.75 -6.54
N ARG A 27 -5.11 -1.98 -7.32
CA ARG A 27 -3.70 -2.28 -7.65
C ARG A 27 -2.72 -1.53 -6.74
N PRO A 28 -2.06 -2.18 -5.76
CA PRO A 28 -0.93 -1.56 -5.06
C PRO A 28 0.30 -1.40 -5.97
N VAL A 29 0.31 -2.11 -7.10
CA VAL A 29 1.33 -2.06 -8.15
C VAL A 29 0.70 -1.36 -9.35
N SER A 30 1.13 -0.14 -9.66
CA SER A 30 0.69 0.61 -10.85
C SER A 30 0.72 -0.29 -12.09
N GLU A 31 -0.23 -0.18 -13.02
CA GLU A 31 -0.20 -1.02 -14.23
C GLU A 31 1.07 -0.88 -15.05
N ASP A 32 1.72 0.26 -14.88
CA ASP A 32 2.96 0.66 -15.53
C ASP A 32 4.22 0.34 -14.71
N ASP A 33 4.11 -0.37 -13.57
CA ASP A 33 5.30 -0.77 -12.81
C ASP A 33 6.05 -1.91 -13.54
N PRO A 34 7.25 -1.65 -14.10
CA PRO A 34 8.01 -2.66 -14.83
C PRO A 34 8.43 -3.83 -13.93
N LEU A 35 8.57 -3.60 -12.62
CA LEU A 35 8.96 -4.59 -11.62
C LEU A 35 7.75 -5.30 -10.99
N GLY A 36 6.53 -4.94 -11.37
CA GLY A 36 5.32 -5.39 -10.69
C GLY A 36 5.19 -6.91 -10.55
N LYS A 37 5.49 -7.66 -11.63
CA LYS A 37 5.46 -9.14 -11.60
C LYS A 37 6.54 -9.73 -10.69
N ALA A 38 7.74 -9.14 -10.70
CA ALA A 38 8.87 -9.58 -9.89
C ALA A 38 8.61 -9.33 -8.39
N LYS A 39 8.08 -8.16 -8.03
CA LYS A 39 7.64 -7.82 -6.66
C LYS A 39 6.61 -8.80 -6.14
N VAL A 40 5.59 -9.12 -6.94
CA VAL A 40 4.52 -10.05 -6.55
C VAL A 40 5.04 -11.49 -6.40
N HIS A 41 5.97 -11.91 -7.26
CA HIS A 41 6.54 -13.27 -7.25
C HIS A 41 7.53 -13.49 -6.10
N SER A 42 8.39 -12.50 -5.83
CA SER A 42 9.43 -12.59 -4.80
C SER A 42 8.90 -12.43 -3.38
N PHE A 43 7.75 -11.75 -3.21
CA PHE A 43 7.18 -11.51 -1.89
C PHE A 43 6.46 -12.77 -1.36
N GLY A 44 7.10 -13.49 -0.44
CA GLY A 44 6.53 -14.67 0.20
C GLY A 44 5.52 -14.39 1.32
N GLY A 45 5.36 -13.13 1.73
CA GLY A 45 4.53 -12.72 2.86
C GLY A 45 3.06 -12.42 2.51
N PRO A 46 2.24 -12.08 3.52
CA PRO A 46 0.88 -11.60 3.30
C PRO A 46 0.88 -10.20 2.68
N ARG A 47 0.26 -10.08 1.52
CA ARG A 47 0.04 -8.80 0.82
C ARG A 47 -1.17 -8.10 1.42
N THR A 48 -1.07 -7.70 2.68
CA THR A 48 -2.18 -7.09 3.44
C THR A 48 -1.72 -5.83 4.15
N VAL A 49 -2.67 -4.95 4.48
CA VAL A 49 -2.49 -3.86 5.45
C VAL A 49 -3.15 -4.26 6.75
N GLU A 50 -2.40 -4.24 7.84
CA GLU A 50 -2.94 -4.36 9.18
C GLU A 50 -3.12 -2.96 9.77
N LEU A 51 -4.36 -2.60 10.11
CA LEU A 51 -4.71 -1.37 10.80
C LEU A 51 -5.08 -1.70 12.24
N THR A 52 -4.33 -1.17 13.18
CA THR A 52 -4.56 -1.33 14.61
C THR A 52 -5.00 -0.02 15.21
N ARG A 53 -6.11 -0.02 15.95
CA ARG A 53 -6.48 1.10 16.82
C ARG A 53 -6.16 0.75 18.28
N THR A 54 -5.35 1.60 18.91
CA THR A 54 -5.04 1.49 20.34
C THR A 54 -6.16 2.09 21.20
N SER A 55 -6.19 1.73 22.49
CA SER A 55 -7.19 2.24 23.43
C SER A 55 -7.12 3.76 23.65
N GLY A 56 -5.98 4.39 23.36
CA GLY A 56 -5.82 5.85 23.36
C GLY A 56 -6.32 6.53 22.08
N GLY A 57 -6.88 5.78 21.14
CA GLY A 57 -7.39 6.30 19.87
C GLY A 57 -6.34 6.44 18.77
N ALA A 58 -5.05 6.27 19.08
CA ALA A 58 -3.98 6.28 18.08
C ALA A 58 -4.08 5.06 17.17
N VAL A 59 -3.88 5.28 15.86
CA VAL A 59 -3.87 4.24 14.84
C VAL A 59 -2.43 3.94 14.44
N ALA A 60 -2.11 2.66 14.33
CA ALA A 60 -0.87 2.16 13.76
C ALA A 60 -1.21 1.30 12.55
N TRP A 61 -0.35 1.34 11.53
CA TRP A 61 -0.47 0.52 10.34
C TRP A 61 0.79 -0.32 10.14
N GLN A 62 0.63 -1.50 9.56
CA GLN A 62 1.75 -2.34 9.14
C GLN A 62 1.43 -2.95 7.76
N SER A 63 2.35 -2.79 6.82
CA SER A 63 2.25 -3.46 5.52
C SER A 63 3.63 -3.62 4.88
N PRO A 64 4.30 -4.77 5.07
CA PRO A 64 5.61 -4.98 4.48
C PRO A 64 5.57 -4.99 2.94
N PHE A 65 4.45 -5.43 2.36
CA PHE A 65 4.25 -5.39 0.91
C PHE A 65 4.08 -3.96 0.37
N ALA A 66 3.46 -3.04 1.13
CA ALA A 66 3.29 -1.67 0.66
C ALA A 66 4.64 -0.96 0.45
N TRP A 67 5.62 -1.24 1.31
CA TRP A 67 6.99 -0.79 1.13
C TRP A 67 7.60 -1.30 -0.19
N LEU A 68 7.57 -2.62 -0.43
CA LEU A 68 8.06 -3.20 -1.68
C LEU A 68 7.36 -2.63 -2.92
N ALA A 69 6.04 -2.45 -2.84
CA ALA A 69 5.25 -1.94 -3.95
C ALA A 69 5.69 -0.54 -4.39
N CYS A 70 6.13 0.30 -3.44
CA CYS A 70 6.50 1.70 -3.69
C CYS A 70 7.97 1.93 -4.10
N LEU A 71 8.80 0.89 -4.13
CA LEU A 71 10.21 0.96 -4.49
C LEU A 71 10.43 0.67 -5.97
N ASN A 72 11.27 1.45 -6.64
CA ASN A 72 11.60 1.31 -8.05
C ASN A 72 13.09 0.95 -8.27
N GLU A 73 13.48 0.68 -9.52
CA GLU A 73 14.88 0.45 -9.90
C GLU A 73 15.79 1.63 -9.54
N GLU A 74 15.30 2.84 -9.80
CA GLU A 74 15.93 4.12 -9.47
C GLU A 74 16.11 4.35 -7.95
N ASP A 75 15.32 3.68 -7.11
CA ASP A 75 15.49 3.71 -5.66
C ASP A 75 16.54 2.68 -5.16
N GLY A 76 17.04 1.82 -6.05
CA GLY A 76 18.02 0.78 -5.75
C GLY A 76 17.43 -0.63 -5.60
N LEU A 77 16.16 -0.85 -5.96
CA LEU A 77 15.55 -2.18 -6.01
C LEU A 77 15.86 -2.87 -7.33
N ALA A 78 16.46 -4.06 -7.30
CA ALA A 78 16.71 -4.83 -8.51
C ALA A 78 16.30 -6.29 -8.35
N PHE A 79 15.96 -6.93 -9.47
CA PHE A 79 15.66 -8.36 -9.54
C PHE A 79 16.55 -9.01 -10.60
N ALA A 80 17.15 -10.15 -10.26
CA ALA A 80 17.99 -10.90 -11.19
C ALA A 80 17.75 -12.40 -11.06
N ILE A 81 17.92 -13.15 -12.15
CA ILE A 81 17.82 -14.61 -12.11
C ILE A 81 19.13 -15.16 -11.53
N LEU A 82 19.02 -15.81 -10.37
CA LEU A 82 20.08 -16.58 -9.76
C LEU A 82 20.06 -17.99 -10.36
N GLN A 83 21.21 -18.43 -10.88
CA GLN A 83 21.37 -19.78 -11.40
C GLN A 83 22.20 -20.60 -10.41
N ASP A 84 21.62 -21.69 -9.90
CA ASP A 84 22.33 -22.63 -9.04
C ASP A 84 23.24 -23.57 -9.86
N VAL A 85 24.24 -24.15 -9.21
CA VAL A 85 25.18 -25.14 -9.77
C VAL A 85 24.45 -26.38 -10.30
N GLY A 86 23.26 -26.68 -9.79
CA GLY A 86 22.37 -27.73 -10.27
C GLY A 86 21.50 -27.36 -11.50
N GLY A 87 21.61 -26.13 -12.01
CA GLY A 87 20.80 -25.62 -13.12
C GLY A 87 19.42 -25.09 -12.72
N GLY A 88 19.12 -25.00 -11.42
CA GLY A 88 17.95 -24.31 -10.90
C GLY A 88 18.01 -22.81 -11.20
N ARG A 89 16.84 -22.18 -11.44
CA ARG A 89 16.71 -20.75 -11.66
C ARG A 89 15.74 -20.18 -10.64
N ASP A 90 16.24 -19.30 -9.78
CA ASP A 90 15.44 -18.59 -8.79
C ASP A 90 15.51 -17.09 -9.04
N LEU A 91 14.48 -16.36 -8.62
CA LEU A 91 14.48 -14.90 -8.69
C LEU A 91 15.15 -14.33 -7.44
N GLY A 92 16.35 -13.79 -7.60
CA GLY A 92 17.04 -13.03 -6.56
C GLY A 92 16.51 -11.60 -6.46
N VAL A 93 16.50 -11.07 -5.24
CA VAL A 93 16.08 -9.71 -4.92
C VAL A 93 17.25 -8.94 -4.34
N PHE A 94 17.52 -7.77 -4.89
CA PHE A 94 18.69 -6.96 -4.55
C PHE A 94 18.24 -5.57 -4.10
N TRP A 95 18.90 -5.06 -3.05
CA TRP A 95 18.71 -3.72 -2.52
C TRP A 95 20.08 -3.03 -2.42
N GLN A 96 20.29 -1.96 -3.20
CA GLN A 96 21.58 -1.26 -3.30
C GLN A 96 22.74 -2.24 -3.53
N ASP A 97 22.60 -3.09 -4.55
CA ASP A 97 23.54 -4.15 -4.94
C ASP A 97 23.75 -5.30 -3.93
N SER A 98 23.08 -5.27 -2.77
CA SER A 98 23.12 -6.35 -1.78
C SER A 98 22.00 -7.35 -2.03
N ASP A 99 22.32 -8.65 -2.05
CA ASP A 99 21.31 -9.71 -2.07
C ASP A 99 20.50 -9.71 -0.77
N VAL A 100 19.20 -9.51 -0.89
CA VAL A 100 18.21 -9.50 0.20
C VAL A 100 17.10 -10.51 -0.02
N THR A 101 17.32 -11.51 -0.88
CA THR A 101 16.31 -12.53 -1.24
C THR A 101 15.71 -13.21 0.00
N ALA A 102 16.52 -13.47 1.02
CA ALA A 102 16.07 -14.09 2.27
C ALA A 102 15.26 -13.15 3.20
N ARG A 103 15.22 -11.85 2.91
CA ARG A 103 14.55 -10.80 3.69
C ARG A 103 13.50 -10.04 2.86
N ALA A 104 12.99 -10.67 1.80
CA ALA A 104 12.03 -10.08 0.87
C ALA A 104 10.69 -9.70 1.52
N ASP A 105 10.46 -10.01 2.79
CA ASP A 105 9.29 -9.65 3.59
C ASP A 105 9.55 -8.55 4.65
N ASP A 106 10.79 -8.04 4.78
CA ASP A 106 11.21 -7.07 5.82
C ASP A 106 11.67 -5.72 5.22
N TRP A 107 10.92 -5.23 4.24
CA TRP A 107 11.30 -4.01 3.50
C TRP A 107 11.38 -2.75 4.33
N GLU A 108 10.49 -2.59 5.33
CA GLU A 108 10.54 -1.41 6.21
C GLU A 108 11.89 -1.28 6.92
N THR A 109 12.48 -2.40 7.34
CA THR A 109 13.79 -2.40 8.00
C THR A 109 14.91 -2.19 6.98
N LEU A 110 14.80 -2.79 5.79
CA LEU A 110 15.81 -2.65 4.73
C LEU A 110 15.98 -1.20 4.23
N VAL A 111 14.89 -0.44 4.19
CA VAL A 111 14.91 0.94 3.67
C VAL A 111 15.12 2.01 4.75
N ARG A 112 15.11 1.64 6.03
CA ARG A 112 15.11 2.56 7.18
C ARG A 112 16.27 3.55 7.19
N ASP A 113 17.46 3.06 6.84
CA ASP A 113 18.70 3.86 6.87
C ASP A 113 18.96 4.58 5.54
N HIS A 114 18.05 4.47 4.57
CA HIS A 114 18.20 5.12 3.27
C HIS A 114 17.99 6.65 3.37
N PRO A 115 18.78 7.49 2.68
CA PRO A 115 18.61 8.94 2.70
C PRO A 115 17.20 9.41 2.29
N GLN A 116 16.56 8.67 1.38
CA GLN A 116 15.21 8.96 0.89
C GLN A 116 14.11 8.21 1.66
N TYR A 117 14.40 7.65 2.84
CA TYR A 117 13.43 6.90 3.64
C TYR A 117 12.08 7.63 3.80
N LYS A 118 12.10 8.94 4.04
CA LYS A 118 10.89 9.75 4.20
C LYS A 118 10.07 9.87 2.90
N ILE A 119 10.72 9.86 1.74
CA ILE A 119 10.06 9.80 0.43
C ILE A 119 9.37 8.45 0.24
N PHE A 120 10.06 7.36 0.56
CA PHE A 120 9.47 6.02 0.48
C PHE A 120 8.27 5.91 1.41
N ARG A 121 8.39 6.41 2.64
CA ARG A 121 7.29 6.47 3.60
C ARG A 121 6.12 7.30 3.06
N LEU A 122 6.39 8.45 2.45
CA LEU A 122 5.35 9.29 1.84
C LEU A 122 4.59 8.54 0.73
N ARG A 123 5.32 7.85 -0.17
CA ARG A 123 4.69 7.02 -1.22
C ARG A 123 3.82 5.91 -0.62
N VAL A 124 4.32 5.22 0.41
CA VAL A 124 3.57 4.19 1.11
C VAL A 124 2.31 4.76 1.75
N VAL A 125 2.40 5.88 2.48
CA VAL A 125 1.26 6.54 3.10
C VAL A 125 0.21 6.91 2.06
N ALA A 126 0.60 7.48 0.92
CA ALA A 126 -0.32 7.82 -0.16
C ALA A 126 -1.07 6.58 -0.71
N VAL A 127 -0.37 5.47 -0.91
CA VAL A 127 -1.00 4.20 -1.32
C VAL A 127 -1.97 3.69 -0.25
N LEU A 128 -1.63 3.82 1.03
CA LEU A 128 -2.51 3.41 2.13
C LEU A 128 -3.75 4.31 2.26
N GLU A 129 -3.62 5.61 2.04
CA GLU A 129 -4.75 6.54 2.02
C GLU A 129 -5.76 6.18 0.94
N ASP A 130 -5.29 5.95 -0.30
CA ASP A 130 -6.13 5.51 -1.41
C ASP A 130 -6.85 4.20 -1.08
N ARG A 131 -6.14 3.25 -0.47
CA ARG A 131 -6.71 1.97 -0.04
C ARG A 131 -7.78 2.15 1.03
N VAL A 132 -7.52 2.97 2.05
CA VAL A 132 -8.50 3.23 3.13
C VAL A 132 -9.73 3.95 2.58
N ALA A 133 -9.54 4.95 1.71
CA ALA A 133 -10.63 5.67 1.05
C ALA A 133 -11.50 4.73 0.21
N SER A 134 -10.87 3.90 -0.64
CA SER A 134 -11.56 2.89 -1.45
C SER A 134 -12.37 1.89 -0.60
N GLN A 135 -11.82 1.46 0.54
CA GLN A 135 -12.53 0.55 1.45
C GLN A 135 -13.75 1.23 2.10
N LEU A 136 -13.63 2.50 2.49
CA LEU A 136 -14.74 3.28 3.05
C LEU A 136 -15.86 3.50 2.01
N GLU A 137 -15.50 3.85 0.77
CA GLU A 137 -16.47 4.02 -0.33
C GLU A 137 -17.21 2.71 -0.63
N ARG A 138 -16.49 1.58 -0.66
CA ARG A 138 -17.08 0.26 -0.85
C ARG A 138 -18.07 -0.10 0.26
N MET A 139 -17.76 0.26 1.51
CA MET A 139 -18.68 0.04 2.64
C MET A 139 -19.97 0.86 2.52
N GLN A 140 -19.88 2.10 2.02
CA GLN A 140 -21.04 2.98 1.80
C GLN A 140 -21.89 2.53 0.60
N THR A 141 -21.26 2.00 -0.45
CA THR A 141 -21.97 1.59 -1.68
C THR A 141 -22.75 0.28 -1.47
N MET A 142 -22.34 -0.55 -0.51
CA MET A 142 -23.03 -1.78 -0.11
C MET A 142 -24.22 -1.53 0.85
N GLU A 143 -24.67 -0.27 1.03
CA GLU A 143 -25.84 0.12 1.84
C GLU A 143 -27.18 -0.27 1.20
N VAL A 144 -27.36 -1.55 0.86
CA VAL A 144 -28.69 -2.15 0.86
C VAL A 144 -28.89 -2.73 2.25
N ASP A 145 -29.72 -2.12 3.08
CA ASP A 145 -30.11 -2.74 4.34
C ASP A 145 -30.71 -4.11 3.99
N PRO A 146 -30.19 -5.22 4.55
CA PRO A 146 -30.80 -6.54 4.35
C PRO A 146 -32.30 -6.55 4.72
N ARG A 147 -32.76 -5.58 5.54
CA ARG A 147 -34.17 -5.35 5.90
C ARG A 147 -34.99 -4.72 4.77
N ASP A 148 -34.35 -4.01 3.84
CA ASP A 148 -34.98 -3.34 2.70
C ASP A 148 -35.00 -4.21 1.43
N ALA A 149 -34.36 -5.40 1.47
CA ALA A 149 -34.42 -6.36 0.39
C ALA A 149 -35.86 -6.93 0.25
N PRO A 150 -36.42 -7.01 -0.98
CA PRO A 150 -37.74 -7.58 -1.19
C PRO A 150 -37.77 -9.02 -0.67
N LEU A 151 -38.75 -9.31 0.19
CA LEU A 151 -39.03 -10.61 0.81
C LEU A 151 -39.34 -11.68 -0.26
N GLY A 152 -38.31 -12.14 -0.97
CA GLY A 152 -38.35 -13.26 -1.89
C GLY A 152 -37.37 -14.31 -1.39
N GLU A 153 -37.93 -15.42 -0.89
CA GLU A 153 -37.21 -16.63 -0.43
C GLU A 153 -36.31 -16.42 0.81
N SER A 154 -36.99 -16.17 1.91
CA SER A 154 -36.55 -16.19 3.31
C SER A 154 -35.43 -17.19 3.64
N HIS A 155 -34.18 -16.75 3.63
CA HIS A 155 -33.28 -17.13 4.73
C HIS A 155 -33.68 -16.28 5.93
N ILE A 156 -34.25 -16.91 6.96
CA ILE A 156 -34.54 -16.24 8.24
C ILE A 156 -33.18 -15.93 8.88
N ILE A 157 -32.59 -14.78 8.52
CA ILE A 157 -31.37 -14.33 9.16
C ILE A 157 -31.75 -13.99 10.60
N HIS A 158 -31.13 -14.69 11.54
CA HIS A 158 -31.36 -14.48 12.96
C HIS A 158 -31.06 -13.01 13.30
N THR A 159 -31.98 -12.33 14.00
CA THR A 159 -31.84 -10.89 14.33
C THR A 159 -30.53 -10.60 15.05
N GLY A 160 -30.11 -11.47 15.97
CA GLY A 160 -28.80 -11.35 16.62
C GLY A 160 -27.60 -11.44 15.67
N CYS A 161 -27.69 -12.14 14.54
CA CYS A 161 -26.64 -12.12 13.51
C CYS A 161 -26.64 -10.80 12.73
N LEU A 162 -27.82 -10.23 12.45
CA LEU A 162 -27.93 -8.90 11.84
C LEU A 162 -27.33 -7.82 12.75
N ASP A 163 -27.69 -7.82 14.03
CA ASP A 163 -27.18 -6.86 15.01
C ASP A 163 -25.65 -6.97 15.17
N ALA A 164 -25.13 -8.20 15.23
CA ALA A 164 -23.68 -8.43 15.27
C ALA A 164 -22.97 -7.97 14.01
N ALA A 165 -23.55 -8.20 12.82
CA ALA A 165 -22.99 -7.76 11.55
C ALA A 165 -23.01 -6.22 11.41
N THR A 166 -24.09 -5.56 11.84
CA THR A 166 -24.17 -4.09 11.89
C THR A 166 -23.12 -3.53 12.86
N THR A 167 -23.01 -4.09 14.06
CA THR A 167 -22.01 -3.67 15.05
C THR A 167 -20.59 -3.84 14.51
N LEU A 168 -20.30 -4.98 13.86
CA LEU A 168 -18.98 -5.22 13.26
C LEU A 168 -18.66 -4.17 12.19
N ARG A 169 -19.63 -3.88 11.30
CA ARG A 169 -19.47 -2.89 10.23
C ARG A 169 -19.24 -1.48 10.77
N GLU A 170 -19.96 -1.08 11.82
CA GLU A 170 -19.76 0.21 12.49
C GLU A 170 -18.35 0.32 13.09
N GLN A 171 -17.87 -0.74 13.74
CA GLN A 171 -16.52 -0.78 14.28
C GLN A 171 -15.46 -0.74 13.18
N GLU A 172 -15.67 -1.46 12.08
CA GLU A 172 -14.79 -1.46 10.91
C GLU A 172 -14.67 -0.05 10.31
N ALA A 173 -15.81 0.60 10.07
CA ALA A 173 -15.87 1.96 9.56
C ALA A 173 -15.17 2.94 10.52
N SER A 174 -15.37 2.79 11.83
CA SER A 174 -14.72 3.63 12.84
C SER A 174 -13.19 3.51 12.81
N VAL A 175 -12.66 2.30 12.63
CA VAL A 175 -11.20 2.09 12.53
C VAL A 175 -10.68 2.67 11.21
N LEU A 176 -11.36 2.46 10.08
CA LEU A 176 -10.94 3.00 8.79
C LEU A 176 -10.97 4.54 8.76
N GLN A 177 -12.00 5.16 9.33
CA GLN A 177 -12.06 6.63 9.46
C GLN A 177 -10.94 7.17 10.35
N ALA A 178 -10.62 6.48 11.46
CA ALA A 178 -9.50 6.87 12.30
C ALA A 178 -8.15 6.71 11.58
N ALA A 179 -7.99 5.64 10.78
CA ALA A 179 -6.81 5.41 9.97
C ALA A 179 -6.65 6.49 8.89
N ALA A 180 -7.73 6.88 8.20
CA ALA A 180 -7.69 7.95 7.20
C ALA A 180 -7.16 9.26 7.80
N ARG A 181 -7.66 9.67 8.97
CA ARG A 181 -7.18 10.88 9.66
C ARG A 181 -5.71 10.77 10.09
N ALA A 182 -5.28 9.60 10.55
CA ALA A 182 -3.91 9.38 10.98
C ALA A 182 -2.93 9.42 9.80
N LEU A 183 -3.30 8.80 8.67
CA LEU A 183 -2.51 8.82 7.44
C LEU A 183 -2.43 10.23 6.84
N GLU A 184 -3.53 10.99 6.87
CA GLU A 184 -3.55 12.38 6.41
C GLU A 184 -2.64 13.29 7.23
N ALA A 185 -2.65 13.12 8.56
CA ALA A 185 -1.73 13.82 9.44
C ALA A 185 -0.28 13.43 9.16
N GLU A 186 0.01 12.13 9.03
CA GLU A 186 1.35 11.61 8.71
C GLU A 186 1.86 12.13 7.36
N ARG A 187 0.99 12.19 6.34
CA ARG A 187 1.30 12.77 5.03
C ARG A 187 1.63 14.26 5.15
N GLY A 188 0.83 15.00 5.92
CA GLY A 188 1.07 16.43 6.18
C GLY A 188 2.44 16.68 6.83
N ASP A 189 2.78 15.89 7.86
CA ASP A 189 4.06 15.97 8.55
C ASP A 189 5.24 15.62 7.61
N LEU A 190 5.08 14.61 6.75
CA LEU A 190 6.10 14.24 5.76
C LEU A 190 6.29 15.31 4.68
N LEU A 191 5.22 15.93 4.20
CA LEU A 191 5.29 17.00 3.19
C LEU A 191 5.90 18.29 3.75
N ALA A 192 5.77 18.53 5.06
CA ALA A 192 6.40 19.66 5.73
C ALA A 192 7.90 19.45 6.02
N ASP A 193 8.43 18.25 5.79
CA ASP A 193 9.81 17.92 6.09
C ASP A 193 10.79 18.48 5.05
N ASP A 194 11.85 19.15 5.51
CA ASP A 194 12.84 19.80 4.65
C ASP A 194 13.48 18.84 3.63
N SER A 195 13.71 17.57 4.01
CA SER A 195 14.31 16.60 3.09
C SER A 195 13.36 16.19 1.97
N VAL A 196 12.06 16.18 2.25
CA VAL A 196 11.02 15.88 1.27
C VAL A 196 10.82 17.06 0.33
N LEU A 197 10.74 18.28 0.87
CA LEU A 197 10.64 19.50 0.06
C LEU A 197 11.85 19.68 -0.86
N ALA A 198 13.06 19.44 -0.38
CA ALA A 198 14.27 19.52 -1.18
C ALA A 198 14.26 18.51 -2.34
N TYR A 199 13.85 17.26 -2.08
CA TYR A 199 13.75 16.23 -3.10
C TYR A 199 12.71 16.58 -4.18
N LEU A 200 11.49 16.95 -3.76
CA LEU A 200 10.42 17.31 -4.70
C LEU A 200 10.82 18.53 -5.56
N GLY A 201 11.43 19.55 -4.93
CA GLY A 201 11.95 20.70 -5.66
C GLY A 201 13.05 20.34 -6.68
N SER A 202 13.97 19.42 -6.33
CA SER A 202 14.99 18.95 -7.28
C SER A 202 14.40 18.20 -8.47
N MET A 203 13.31 17.45 -8.25
CA MET A 203 12.62 16.69 -9.29
C MET A 203 11.89 17.61 -10.28
N GLU A 204 11.27 18.70 -9.80
CA GLU A 204 10.64 19.72 -10.65
C GLU A 204 11.67 20.43 -11.55
N ILE A 205 12.87 20.70 -11.02
CA ILE A 205 13.95 21.35 -11.79
C ILE A 205 14.45 20.43 -12.90
N SER A 206 14.74 19.16 -12.60
CA SER A 206 15.21 18.20 -13.60
C SER A 206 14.19 17.94 -14.72
N GLN A 207 12.89 17.97 -14.41
CA GLN A 207 11.84 17.83 -15.42
C GLN A 207 11.76 19.05 -16.35
N ASN A 208 11.90 20.26 -15.83
CA ASN A 208 11.91 21.48 -16.65
C ASN A 208 13.14 21.56 -17.57
N GLU A 209 14.33 21.15 -17.09
CA GLU A 209 15.56 21.13 -17.90
C GLU A 209 15.46 20.16 -19.08
N GLN A 210 14.84 18.98 -18.89
CA GLN A 210 14.60 18.02 -19.97
C GLN A 210 13.62 18.53 -21.04
N VAL A 211 12.67 19.39 -20.67
CA VAL A 211 11.73 20.01 -21.62
C VAL A 211 12.40 21.13 -22.41
N GLU A 212 13.35 21.86 -21.82
CA GLU A 212 14.13 22.89 -22.54
C GLU A 212 15.15 22.29 -23.52
N GLU A 213 15.84 21.20 -23.15
CA GLU A 213 16.78 20.51 -24.06
C GLU A 213 16.07 19.85 -25.26
N THR A 214 14.87 19.31 -25.06
CA THR A 214 14.08 18.71 -26.16
C THR A 214 13.47 19.74 -27.10
N ALA A 215 13.22 20.97 -26.64
CA ALA A 215 12.78 22.07 -27.49
C ALA A 215 13.91 22.72 -28.31
N SER A 216 15.18 22.57 -27.90
CA SER A 216 16.34 23.17 -28.56
C SER A 216 16.93 22.33 -29.70
N ASN A 217 16.46 21.10 -29.92
CA ASN A 217 17.07 20.13 -30.85
C ASN A 217 16.32 19.96 -32.19
N ASP A 218 15.34 20.82 -32.52
CA ASP A 218 14.52 20.70 -33.74
C ASP A 218 14.86 21.73 -34.85
N SER A 219 16.09 22.23 -34.87
CA SER A 219 16.59 23.02 -36.01
C SER A 219 18.03 22.65 -36.30
N ASP A 220 18.22 21.78 -37.29
CA ASP A 220 19.33 21.77 -38.26
C ASP A 220 19.73 20.33 -38.65
N ASP A 221 18.96 19.66 -39.52
CA ASP A 221 19.58 18.83 -40.57
C ASP A 221 18.58 18.41 -41.68
N PHE A 222 18.41 19.26 -42.70
CA PHE A 222 18.02 18.81 -44.04
C PHE A 222 18.72 19.73 -45.06
N SER A 223 19.88 19.31 -45.56
CA SER A 223 20.53 19.83 -46.78
C SER A 223 20.77 18.71 -47.78
#